data_AF-A0A512T1R6-F1
#
_entry.id   AF-A0A512T1R6-F1
#
_cell.length_a   1.000
_cell.length_b   1.000
_cell.length_c   1.000
_cell.angle_alpha   90.00
_cell.angle_beta   90.00
_cell.angle_gamma   90.00
#
_symmetry.space_group_name_H-M   'P 1'
#
loop_
_entity.id
_entity.type
_entity.pdbx_description
1 polymer ?
#
loop_
_entity_poly.entity_id
_entity_poly.type
_entity_poly.pdbx_seq_one_letter_code
_entity_poly.pdbx_strand_id
1 'polypeptide(L)'
;MFGINGWEIVLLALIAVFVLGPERLPEYAQKLAQMIKKARVMAEGAKGQLKDQLGPDYEDINWRQYDPRQYDPRRIVREALIEPLEDAASTLKSGGTNDDITEAPADGGEPWIQTGPTGWDPMRPTPYDVDAT
;
A
#
# COMPACT_ATOMS: atom_id res chain seq x y z
N MET A 1 9.90 1.58 -4.38
CA MET A 1 8.55 2.01 -3.97
C MET A 1 7.65 0.79 -4.06
N PHE A 2 7.00 0.39 -2.96
CA PHE A 2 6.07 -0.74 -2.99
C PHE A 2 4.75 -0.24 -3.58
N GLY A 3 4.53 -0.47 -4.87
CA GLY A 3 3.29 -0.14 -5.58
C GLY A 3 2.20 -1.15 -5.28
N ILE A 4 1.81 -1.26 -4.01
CA ILE A 4 0.78 -2.19 -3.54
C ILE A 4 -0.48 -1.39 -3.26
N ASN A 5 -1.55 -1.67 -4.01
CA ASN A 5 -2.87 -1.09 -3.82
C ASN A 5 -3.61 -1.81 -2.68
N GLY A 6 -4.68 -1.18 -2.15
CA GLY A 6 -5.48 -1.74 -1.06
C GLY A 6 -6.00 -3.15 -1.34
N TRP A 7 -6.40 -3.44 -2.59
CA TRP A 7 -6.83 -4.76 -3.01
C TRP A 7 -5.73 -5.82 -2.96
N GLU A 8 -4.50 -5.46 -3.34
CA GLU A 8 -3.36 -6.39 -3.31
C GLU A 8 -2.99 -6.78 -1.88
N ILE A 9 -3.13 -5.87 -0.91
CA ILE A 9 -2.97 -6.20 0.52
C ILE A 9 -3.99 -7.26 0.95
N VAL A 10 -5.26 -7.10 0.55
CA VAL A 10 -6.32 -8.07 0.89
C VAL A 10 -6.03 -9.43 0.26
N LEU A 11 -5.62 -9.47 -1.00
CA LEU A 11 -5.24 -10.69 -1.68
C LEU A 11 -4.07 -11.39 -0.97
N LEU A 12 -3.03 -10.64 -0.59
CA LEU A 12 -1.90 -11.16 0.17
C LEU A 12 -2.31 -11.69 1.55
N ALA A 13 -3.22 -11.00 2.25
CA ALA A 13 -3.75 -11.46 3.53
C ALA A 13 -4.52 -12.78 3.36
N LEU A 14 -5.32 -12.92 2.30
CA LEU A 14 -6.04 -14.15 1.97
C LEU A 14 -5.07 -15.31 1.70
N ILE A 15 -4.02 -15.07 0.92
CA ILE A 15 -2.97 -16.05 0.65
C ILE A 15 -2.26 -16.44 1.96
N ALA A 16 -1.92 -15.48 2.80
CA ALA A 16 -1.28 -15.74 4.10
C ALA A 16 -2.16 -16.59 5.01
N VAL A 17 -3.47 -16.29 5.08
CA VAL A 17 -4.47 -17.09 5.82
C VAL A 17 -4.54 -18.51 5.28
N PHE A 18 -4.52 -18.68 3.96
CA PHE A 18 -4.57 -20.01 3.34
C PHE A 18 -3.31 -20.84 3.63
N VAL A 19 -2.13 -20.24 3.51
CA VAL A 19 -0.85 -20.92 3.71
C VAL A 19 -0.58 -21.26 5.18
N LEU A 20 -0.85 -20.33 6.10
CA LEU A 20 -0.66 -20.58 7.54
C LEU A 20 -1.83 -21.34 8.17
N GLY A 21 -3.03 -21.22 7.59
CA GLY A 21 -4.29 -21.68 8.15
C GLY A 21 -4.98 -20.60 9.03
N PRO A 22 -6.30 -20.39 8.88
CA PRO A 22 -7.04 -19.36 9.63
C PRO A 22 -7.04 -19.60 11.14
N GLU A 23 -6.93 -20.85 11.57
CA GLU A 23 -6.92 -21.19 13.00
C GLU A 23 -5.60 -20.84 13.69
N ARG A 24 -4.47 -20.88 12.95
CA ARG A 24 -3.13 -20.67 13.51
C ARG A 24 -2.67 -19.22 13.44
N LEU A 25 -3.17 -18.45 12.47
CA LEU A 25 -2.86 -17.03 12.31
C LEU A 25 -3.09 -16.19 13.59
N PRO A 26 -4.22 -16.28 14.31
CA PRO A 26 -4.42 -15.52 15.54
C PRO A 26 -3.41 -15.89 16.62
N GLU A 27 -3.01 -17.16 16.72
CA GLU A 27 -1.99 -17.61 17.67
C GLU A 27 -0.61 -16.99 17.36
N TYR A 28 -0.21 -16.99 16.08
CA TYR A 28 1.05 -16.37 15.65
C TYR A 28 1.02 -14.85 15.79
N ALA A 29 -0.10 -14.19 15.47
CA ALA A 29 -0.28 -12.76 15.65
C ALA A 29 -0.16 -12.37 17.13
N GLN A 30 -0.73 -13.16 18.04
CA GLN A 30 -0.57 -12.98 19.48
C GLN A 30 0.89 -13.12 19.92
N LYS A 31 1.61 -14.14 19.44
CA LYS A 31 3.04 -14.34 19.73
C LYS A 31 3.88 -13.15 19.26
N LEU A 32 3.66 -12.69 18.03
CA LEU A 32 4.32 -11.51 17.49
C LEU A 32 4.00 -10.26 18.31
N ALA A 33 2.74 -10.02 18.64
CA ALA A 33 2.32 -8.88 19.45
C ALA A 33 2.99 -8.89 20.84
N GLN A 34 3.12 -10.07 21.47
CA GLN A 34 3.85 -10.23 22.72
C GLN A 34 5.35 -9.93 22.55
N MET A 35 5.97 -10.36 21.45
CA MET A 35 7.38 -10.05 21.17
C MET A 35 7.59 -8.55 20.98
N ILE A 36 6.72 -7.89 20.21
CA ILE A 36 6.77 -6.43 19.99
C ILE A 36 6.61 -5.69 21.33
N LYS A 37 5.66 -6.12 22.18
CA LYS A 37 5.47 -5.52 23.51
C LYS A 37 6.71 -5.67 24.38
N LYS A 38 7.34 -6.85 24.40
CA LYS A 38 8.59 -7.09 25.14
C LYS A 38 9.74 -6.26 24.60
N ALA A 39 9.90 -6.20 23.28
CA ALA A 39 10.92 -5.39 22.62
C ALA A 39 10.74 -3.90 22.95
N ARG A 40 9.49 -3.40 22.96
CA ARG A 40 9.19 -2.03 23.36
C ARG A 40 9.58 -1.75 24.81
N VAL A 41 9.21 -2.62 25.76
CA VAL A 41 9.57 -2.45 27.18
C VAL A 41 11.09 -2.47 27.36
N MET A 42 11.79 -3.37 26.65
CA MET A 42 13.25 -3.42 26.67
C MET A 42 13.88 -2.15 26.10
N ALA A 43 13.36 -1.62 24.98
CA ALA A 43 13.83 -0.38 24.38
C ALA A 43 13.57 0.83 25.27
N GLU A 44 12.41 0.92 25.91
CA GLU A 44 12.07 1.98 26.88
C GLU A 44 13.00 1.92 28.11
N GLY A 45 13.32 0.72 28.61
CA GLY A 45 14.27 0.52 29.72
C GLY A 45 15.71 0.90 29.35
N ALA A 46 16.19 0.48 28.17
CA ALA A 46 17.51 0.85 27.67
C ALA A 46 17.64 2.37 27.46
N LYS A 47 16.60 3.00 26.91
CA LYS A 47 16.51 4.46 26.75
C LYS A 47 16.58 5.19 28.10
N GLY A 48 15.96 4.64 29.14
CA GLY A 48 16.07 5.15 30.52
C GLY A 48 17.50 5.10 31.05
N GLN A 49 18.18 3.96 30.92
CA GLN A 49 19.57 3.79 31.38
C GLN A 49 20.57 4.67 30.61
N LEU A 50 20.38 4.83 29.30
CA LEU A 50 21.18 5.72 28.48
C LEU A 50 20.97 7.18 28.90
N LYS A 51 19.73 7.59 29.16
CA LYS A 51 19.40 8.94 29.63
C LYS A 51 20.02 9.24 31.01
N ASP A 52 20.03 8.27 31.93
CA ASP A 52 20.65 8.43 33.25
C ASP A 52 22.19 8.50 33.19
N GLN A 53 22.83 7.81 32.23
CA GLN A 53 24.29 7.77 32.11
C GLN A 53 24.88 8.88 31.24
N LEU A 54 24.17 9.35 30.21
CA LEU A 54 24.66 10.39 29.29
C LEU A 54 24.31 11.81 29.74
N GLY A 55 23.38 12.01 30.68
CA GLY A 55 23.03 13.35 31.15
C GLY A 55 22.64 14.30 30.00
N PRO A 56 22.96 15.61 30.04
CA PRO A 56 22.49 16.61 29.08
C PRO A 56 22.86 16.34 27.61
N ASP A 57 23.83 15.47 27.30
CA ASP A 57 24.14 15.03 25.92
C ASP A 57 23.02 14.17 25.28
N TYR A 58 22.01 13.76 26.06
CA TYR A 58 20.79 13.12 25.56
C TYR A 58 19.86 14.09 24.81
N GLU A 59 19.92 15.40 25.09
CA GLU A 59 19.07 16.41 24.44
C GLU A 59 19.51 16.75 23.01
N ASP A 60 20.81 16.65 22.69
CA ASP A 60 21.34 16.89 21.34
C ASP A 60 20.99 15.79 20.34
N ILE A 61 20.64 14.60 20.83
CA ILE A 61 20.14 13.53 19.97
C ILE A 61 18.67 13.78 19.70
N ASN A 62 18.36 14.19 18.47
CA ASN A 62 17.01 14.49 17.97
C ASN A 62 16.11 13.24 17.94
N TRP A 63 15.69 12.70 19.09
CA TRP A 63 14.80 11.54 19.15
C TRP A 63 13.35 11.86 18.77
N ARG A 64 12.97 13.16 18.75
CA ARG A 64 11.65 13.62 18.31
C ARG A 64 11.35 13.27 16.85
N GLN A 65 12.37 13.19 16.00
CA GLN A 65 12.20 12.78 14.59
C GLN A 65 11.96 11.26 14.44
N TYR A 66 12.21 10.48 15.49
CA TYR A 66 12.02 9.02 15.53
C TYR A 66 10.88 8.60 16.48
N ASP A 67 10.11 9.53 17.04
CA ASP A 67 9.03 9.20 17.98
C ASP A 67 7.83 8.59 17.22
N PRO A 68 7.56 7.28 17.37
CA PRO A 68 6.49 6.60 16.64
C PRO A 68 5.09 7.09 17.05
N ARG A 69 4.96 7.85 18.15
CA ARG A 69 3.66 8.34 18.65
C ARG A 69 3.16 9.57 17.89
N GLN A 70 4.03 10.25 17.14
CA GLN A 70 3.61 11.28 16.18
C GLN A 70 3.10 10.66 14.87
N TYR A 71 3.29 9.35 14.70
CA TYR A 71 2.68 8.56 13.65
C TYR A 71 1.34 8.03 14.16
N ASP A 72 0.29 8.85 14.13
CA ASP A 72 -1.02 8.52 14.72
C ASP A 72 -1.70 7.39 13.91
N PRO A 73 -1.64 6.13 14.36
CA PRO A 73 -2.00 4.97 13.54
C PRO A 73 -3.52 4.90 13.32
N ARG A 74 -4.28 5.57 14.19
CA ARG A 74 -5.75 5.62 14.10
C ARG A 74 -6.22 6.43 12.90
N ARG A 75 -5.45 7.42 12.44
CA ARG A 75 -5.78 8.14 11.20
C ARG A 75 -5.58 7.23 9.99
N ILE A 76 -4.42 6.59 9.89
CA ILE A 76 -4.06 5.72 8.76
C ILE A 76 -4.99 4.50 8.64
N VAL A 77 -5.35 3.86 9.76
CA VAL A 77 -6.28 2.71 9.77
C VAL A 77 -7.72 3.16 9.47
N ARG A 78 -8.13 4.36 9.90
CA ARG A 78 -9.45 4.90 9.57
C ARG A 78 -9.54 5.27 8.09
N GLU A 79 -8.52 5.93 7.56
CA GLU A 79 -8.40 6.21 6.12
C GLU A 79 -8.53 4.89 5.33
N ALA A 80 -7.73 3.88 5.68
CA ALA A 80 -7.67 2.61 4.97
C ALA A 80 -8.90 1.69 5.13
N LEU A 81 -9.75 1.88 6.15
CA LEU A 81 -11.00 1.11 6.32
C LEU A 81 -12.25 1.85 5.85
N ILE A 82 -12.27 3.18 5.90
CA ILE A 82 -13.44 3.99 5.55
C ILE A 82 -13.51 4.20 4.03
N GLU A 83 -12.38 4.46 3.38
CA GLU A 83 -12.29 4.66 1.92
C GLU A 83 -12.80 3.45 1.11
N PRO A 84 -12.46 2.18 1.44
CA PRO A 84 -13.01 1.01 0.74
C PRO A 84 -14.50 0.78 1.01
N LEU A 85 -15.01 1.23 2.16
CA LEU A 85 -16.42 1.07 2.52
C LEU A 85 -17.29 2.09 1.77
N GLU A 86 -16.76 3.30 1.56
CA GLU A 86 -17.39 4.35 0.76
C GLU A 86 -17.37 4.00 -0.74
N ASP A 87 -16.29 3.41 -1.26
CA ASP A 87 -16.20 2.90 -2.63
C ASP A 87 -17.14 1.71 -2.89
N ALA A 88 -17.26 0.80 -1.94
CA ALA A 88 -18.24 -0.28 -2.02
C ALA A 88 -19.69 0.25 -1.96
N ALA A 89 -19.96 1.23 -1.10
CA ALA A 89 -21.28 1.86 -0.98
C ALA A 89 -21.65 2.69 -2.23
N SER A 90 -20.70 3.40 -2.83
CA SER A 90 -20.91 4.20 -4.04
C SER A 90 -21.14 3.31 -5.27
N THR A 91 -20.44 2.18 -5.38
CA THR A 91 -20.64 1.17 -6.43
C THR A 91 -22.03 0.53 -6.34
N LEU A 92 -22.52 0.24 -5.13
CA LEU A 92 -23.88 -0.28 -4.91
C LEU A 92 -24.95 0.78 -5.16
N LYS A 93 -24.65 2.06 -4.89
CA LYS A 93 -25.52 3.20 -5.18
C LYS A 93 -25.62 3.49 -6.69
N SER A 94 -24.54 3.24 -7.43
CA SER A 94 -24.43 3.49 -8.86
C SER A 94 -24.81 2.27 -9.74
N GLY A 95 -24.87 1.06 -9.17
CA GLY A 95 -25.15 -0.20 -9.87
C GLY A 95 -26.62 -0.43 -10.25
N GLY A 96 -27.31 0.63 -10.67
CA GLY A 96 -28.72 0.60 -11.02
C GLY A 96 -29.05 1.29 -12.34
N THR A 97 -28.16 1.31 -13.34
CA THR A 97 -28.51 1.56 -14.74
C THR A 97 -27.46 0.91 -15.65
N ASN A 98 -27.83 -0.19 -16.29
CA ASN A 98 -27.13 -0.66 -17.49
C ASN A 98 -27.78 0.05 -18.68
N ASP A 99 -27.25 1.21 -19.05
CA ASP A 99 -27.47 1.83 -20.35
C ASP A 99 -26.08 2.21 -20.86
N ASP A 100 -25.52 1.38 -21.74
CA ASP A 100 -25.13 1.86 -23.07
C ASP A 100 -24.69 0.68 -23.94
N ILE A 101 -25.63 0.14 -24.72
CA ILE A 101 -25.34 -0.59 -25.95
C ILE A 101 -25.88 0.31 -27.06
N THR A 102 -25.15 1.37 -27.41
CA THR A 102 -25.59 2.30 -28.46
C THR A 102 -24.49 2.49 -29.51
N GLU A 103 -24.69 1.74 -30.59
CA GLU A 103 -24.63 2.22 -31.98
C GLU A 103 -23.33 2.86 -32.51
N ALA A 104 -22.69 2.13 -33.42
CA ALA A 104 -21.68 2.65 -34.33
C ALA A 104 -22.33 3.47 -35.46
N PRO A 105 -21.80 4.66 -35.80
CA PRO A 105 -21.98 5.26 -37.10
C PRO A 105 -20.68 5.19 -37.91
N ALA A 106 -20.80 4.73 -39.15
CA ALA A 106 -19.79 4.86 -40.19
C ALA A 106 -19.98 6.20 -40.91
N ASP A 107 -18.98 7.10 -40.90
CA ASP A 107 -18.69 7.98 -42.04
C ASP A 107 -17.30 8.66 -41.95
N GLY A 108 -16.65 8.76 -43.11
CA GLY A 108 -15.77 9.84 -43.57
C GLY A 108 -14.63 10.40 -42.71
N GLY A 109 -13.41 9.94 -43.00
CA GLY A 109 -12.24 10.82 -43.18
C GLY A 109 -11.45 11.25 -41.94
N GLU A 110 -10.35 10.52 -41.66
CA GLU A 110 -8.98 10.96 -41.30
C GLU A 110 -8.23 9.72 -40.75
N PRO A 111 -6.98 9.42 -41.13
CA PRO A 111 -6.24 8.29 -40.57
C PRO A 111 -5.71 8.69 -39.19
N TRP A 112 -6.55 8.55 -38.18
CA TRP A 112 -6.09 8.57 -36.80
C TRP A 112 -5.16 7.36 -36.60
N ILE A 113 -3.89 7.65 -36.30
CA ILE A 113 -2.89 6.66 -35.92
C ILE A 113 -3.51 5.80 -34.82
N GLN A 114 -3.74 4.54 -35.15
CA GLN A 114 -4.34 3.58 -34.25
C GLN A 114 -3.33 3.25 -33.17
N THR A 115 -3.35 4.00 -32.06
CA THR A 115 -2.74 3.57 -30.80
C THR A 115 -3.55 2.40 -30.26
N GLY A 116 -3.31 1.23 -30.85
CA GLY A 116 -3.73 -0.05 -30.30
C GLY A 116 -3.06 -0.27 -28.94
N PRO A 117 -3.51 -1.29 -28.18
CA PRO A 117 -2.95 -1.58 -26.85
C PRO A 117 -1.43 -1.67 -26.95
N THR A 118 -0.72 -0.96 -26.06
CA THR A 118 0.74 -1.04 -25.87
C THR A 118 1.12 -2.44 -25.40
N GLY A 119 1.07 -3.40 -26.32
CA GLY A 119 1.70 -4.70 -26.20
C GLY A 119 3.12 -4.60 -26.71
N TRP A 120 4.07 -5.03 -25.90
CA TRP A 120 5.46 -5.16 -26.31
C TRP A 120 5.56 -6.21 -27.42
N ASP A 121 6.05 -5.81 -28.59
CA ASP A 121 6.25 -6.68 -29.75
C ASP A 121 7.73 -7.10 -29.83
N PRO A 122 8.08 -8.36 -29.51
CA PRO A 122 9.46 -8.85 -29.53
C PRO A 122 10.11 -8.84 -30.91
N MET A 123 9.32 -8.76 -31.98
CA MET A 123 9.81 -8.83 -33.36
C MET A 123 10.08 -7.44 -33.95
N ARG A 124 9.78 -6.36 -33.22
CA ARG A 124 10.12 -5.00 -33.64
C ARG A 124 11.57 -4.68 -33.26
N PRO A 125 12.42 -4.33 -34.24
CA PRO A 125 13.77 -3.85 -33.93
C PRO A 125 13.65 -2.54 -33.13
N THR A 126 14.49 -2.40 -32.11
CA THR A 126 14.57 -1.19 -31.30
C THR A 126 14.91 0.02 -32.18
N PRO A 127 14.16 1.13 -32.10
CA PRO A 127 14.49 2.34 -32.84
C PRO A 127 15.88 2.86 -32.47
N TYR A 128 16.62 3.34 -33.47
CA TYR A 128 17.93 3.96 -33.25
C TYR A 128 17.73 5.34 -32.61
N ASP A 129 18.37 5.56 -31.46
CA ASP A 129 18.37 6.83 -30.74
C ASP A 129 19.55 7.69 -31.21
N VAL A 130 19.24 8.84 -31.82
CA VAL A 130 20.22 9.76 -32.41
C VAL A 130 20.81 10.74 -31.40
N ASP A 131 20.27 10.81 -30.18
CA ASP A 131 20.70 11.76 -29.14
C ASP A 131 21.77 11.19 -28.20
N ALA A 132 22.19 9.92 -28.39
CA ALA A 132 23.18 9.23 -27.56
C ALA A 132 24.64 9.38 -28.08
N THR A 133 25.13 10.60 -28.30
CA THR A 133 26.55 10.92 -28.60
C THR A 133 27.18 11.79 -27.52
#